data_AF-A0A8S1DVI8-F1
#
_entry.id   AF-A0A8S1DVI8-F1
#
_cell.length_a   1.000
_cell.length_b   1.000
_cell.length_c   1.000
_cell.angle_alpha   90.00
_cell.angle_beta   90.00
_cell.angle_gamma   90.00
#
_symmetry.space_group_name_H-M   'P 1'
#
loop_
_entity.id
_entity.type
_entity.pdbx_description
1 polymer ?
#
loop_
_entity_poly.entity_id
_entity_poly.type
_entity_poly.pdbx_seq_one_letter_code
_entity_poly.pdbx_strand_id
1 'polypeptide(L)'
;FPARSLRHQEAPAAPDRCDPAGRDLLGRLLQIEPQKRLRSLLTLQGIAFYKDFSFADVRARKSSPKQMLHELDISLAKSIKEGLYDLIHHQEMFHLDGFD
;
A
#
# COMPACT_ATOMS: atom_id res chain seq x y z
N PHE A 1 -3.77 4.26 40.37
CA PHE A 1 -3.24 4.38 38.99
C PHE A 1 -4.05 5.46 38.27
N PRO A 2 -3.50 6.64 37.94
CA PRO A 2 -4.30 7.63 37.24
C PRO A 2 -4.54 7.17 35.79
N ALA A 3 -5.79 7.20 35.37
CA ALA A 3 -6.19 6.88 34.01
C ALA A 3 -5.55 7.87 33.03
N ARG A 4 -4.81 7.35 32.05
CA ARG A 4 -4.25 8.12 30.94
C ARG A 4 -5.42 8.72 30.16
N SER A 5 -5.71 9.99 30.41
CA SER A 5 -6.64 10.77 29.60
C SER A 5 -6.04 10.89 28.20
N LEU A 6 -6.45 9.98 27.32
CA LEU A 6 -6.22 10.06 25.88
C LEU A 6 -7.05 11.25 25.39
N ARG A 7 -6.49 12.46 25.57
CA ARG A 7 -6.97 13.64 24.86
C ARG A 7 -7.10 13.22 23.40
N HIS A 8 -8.22 13.57 22.81
CA HIS A 8 -8.49 13.44 21.38
C HIS A 8 -7.34 14.06 20.59
N GLN A 9 -6.31 13.27 20.29
CA GLN A 9 -5.41 13.56 19.19
C GLN A 9 -6.30 13.41 17.97
N GLU A 10 -6.81 14.54 17.50
CA GLU A 10 -7.44 14.65 16.20
C GLU A 10 -6.47 14.01 15.21
N ALA A 11 -6.91 12.89 14.61
CA ALA A 11 -6.08 12.14 13.68
C ALA A 11 -5.63 13.12 12.60
N PRO A 12 -4.32 13.21 12.28
CA PRO A 12 -3.85 14.11 11.24
C PRO A 12 -4.65 13.83 9.98
N ALA A 13 -5.31 14.86 9.44
CA ALA A 13 -6.13 14.75 8.25
C ALA A 13 -5.26 14.18 7.12
N ALA A 14 -5.50 12.94 6.73
CA ALA A 14 -4.93 12.39 5.51
C ALA A 14 -5.84 11.32 4.90
N PRO A 15 -6.98 11.70 4.29
CA PRO A 15 -7.75 10.77 3.48
C PRO A 15 -7.18 10.57 2.06
N ASP A 16 -6.21 11.37 1.60
CA ASP A 16 -5.81 11.38 0.18
C ASP A 16 -4.71 10.36 -0.19
N ARG A 17 -4.19 9.58 0.76
CA ARG A 17 -3.10 8.62 0.51
C ARG A 17 -3.55 7.17 0.34
N CYS A 18 -4.85 6.89 0.48
CA CYS A 18 -5.36 5.52 0.42
C CYS A 18 -6.15 5.31 -0.88
N ASP A 19 -5.77 4.28 -1.64
CA ASP A 19 -6.56 3.83 -2.79
C ASP A 19 -8.00 3.47 -2.36
N PRO A 20 -9.03 3.70 -3.20
CA PRO A 20 -10.42 3.35 -2.93
C PRO A 20 -10.65 2.02 -2.22
N ALA A 21 -9.94 0.96 -2.59
CA ALA A 21 -10.10 -0.36 -1.97
C ALA A 21 -9.61 -0.37 -0.52
N GLY A 22 -8.50 0.31 -0.23
CA GLY A 22 -7.99 0.46 1.14
C GLY A 22 -8.90 1.34 1.99
N ARG A 23 -9.48 2.39 1.40
CA ARG A 23 -10.45 3.25 2.10
C ARG A 23 -11.74 2.49 2.47
N ASP A 24 -12.26 1.65 1.58
CA ASP A 24 -13.42 0.79 1.87
C ASP A 24 -13.11 -0.20 3.01
N LEU A 25 -11.95 -0.87 2.95
CA LEU A 25 -11.51 -1.79 4.00
C LEU A 25 -11.45 -1.08 5.37
N LEU A 26 -10.78 0.08 5.43
CA LEU A 26 -10.66 0.85 6.66
C LEU A 26 -12.02 1.33 7.18
N GLY A 27 -12.91 1.80 6.30
CA GLY A 27 -14.27 2.20 6.67
C GLY A 27 -15.07 1.07 7.34
N ARG A 28 -14.91 -0.17 6.86
CA ARG A 28 -15.58 -1.35 7.43
C ARG A 28 -14.95 -1.82 8.75
N LEU A 29 -13.62 -1.75 8.87
CA LEU A 29 -12.88 -2.15 10.07
C LEU A 29 -13.05 -1.17 11.23
N LEU A 30 -13.06 0.13 10.92
CA LEU A 30 -13.13 1.22 11.88
C LEU A 30 -14.56 1.73 12.11
N GLN A 31 -15.56 0.94 11.70
CA GLN A 31 -16.97 1.30 11.88
C GLN A 31 -17.28 1.53 13.37
N ILE A 32 -17.91 2.67 13.65
CA ILE A 32 -18.22 3.13 15.02
C ILE A 32 -19.19 2.14 15.68
N GLU A 33 -20.26 1.81 14.98
CA GLU A 33 -21.24 0.81 15.43
C GLU A 33 -20.65 -0.61 15.32
N PRO A 34 -20.46 -1.33 16.45
CA PRO A 34 -19.83 -2.64 16.45
C PRO A 34 -20.65 -3.72 15.72
N GLN A 35 -21.97 -3.53 15.62
CA GLN A 35 -22.89 -4.39 14.88
C GLN A 35 -22.61 -4.36 13.36
N LYS A 36 -22.17 -3.20 12.84
CA LYS A 36 -21.91 -2.96 11.41
C LYS A 36 -20.43 -3.13 11.05
N ARG A 37 -19.56 -3.32 12.04
CA ARG A 37 -18.12 -3.53 11.84
C ARG A 37 -17.88 -4.87 11.13
N LEU A 38 -16.86 -4.95 10.29
CA LEU A 38 -16.42 -6.21 9.69
C LEU A 38 -16.04 -7.21 10.80
N ARG A 39 -16.69 -8.38 10.85
CA ARG A 39 -16.46 -9.40 11.91
C ARG A 39 -16.04 -10.77 11.41
N SER A 40 -16.18 -11.04 10.11
CA SER A 40 -15.89 -12.35 9.54
C SER A 40 -14.64 -12.31 8.66
N LEU A 41 -13.78 -13.32 8.84
CA LEU A 41 -12.62 -13.52 7.98
C LEU A 41 -13.03 -13.80 6.53
N LEU A 42 -14.14 -14.52 6.31
CA LEU A 42 -14.65 -14.78 4.96
C LEU A 42 -15.03 -13.46 4.26
N THR A 43 -15.72 -12.56 4.98
CA THR A 43 -16.06 -11.25 4.43
C THR A 43 -14.84 -10.38 4.18
N LEU A 44 -13.81 -10.50 5.03
CA LEU A 44 -12.54 -9.77 4.85
C LEU A 44 -11.78 -10.22 3.60
N GLN A 45 -11.74 -11.54 3.35
CA GLN A 45 -11.07 -12.12 2.18
C GLN A 45 -11.72 -11.70 0.86
N GLY A 46 -13.03 -11.40 0.86
CA GLY A 46 -13.76 -10.96 -0.32
C GLY A 46 -13.67 -9.45 -0.63
N ILE A 47 -13.00 -8.66 0.20
CA ILE A 47 -12.85 -7.21 -0.04
C ILE A 47 -11.87 -6.99 -1.20
N ALA A 48 -12.17 -6.02 -2.07
CA ALA A 48 -11.40 -5.72 -3.27
C ALA A 48 -9.91 -5.47 -2.99
N PHE A 49 -9.59 -4.95 -1.80
CA PHE A 49 -8.22 -4.77 -1.31
C PHE A 49 -7.37 -6.06 -1.37
N TYR A 50 -8.00 -7.23 -1.21
CA TYR A 50 -7.34 -8.53 -1.22
C TYR A 50 -7.49 -9.32 -2.54
N LYS A 51 -7.96 -8.69 -3.62
CA LYS A 51 -8.24 -9.39 -4.91
C LYS A 51 -7.07 -10.23 -5.41
N ASP A 52 -5.85 -9.71 -5.32
CA ASP A 52 -4.64 -10.37 -5.82
C ASP A 52 -3.82 -11.03 -4.70
N PHE A 53 -4.40 -11.16 -3.50
CA PHE A 53 -3.76 -11.74 -2.32
C PHE A 53 -4.16 -13.21 -2.13
N SER A 54 -3.17 -14.12 -2.20
CA SER A 54 -3.41 -15.55 -1.99
C SER A 54 -3.36 -15.94 -0.51
N PHE A 55 -4.53 -15.98 0.13
CA PHE A 55 -4.65 -16.48 1.50
C PHE A 55 -4.25 -17.95 1.65
N ALA A 56 -4.38 -18.75 0.61
CA ALA A 56 -3.99 -20.16 0.62
C ALA A 56 -2.47 -20.33 0.74
N ASP A 57 -1.71 -19.54 -0.02
CA ASP A 57 -0.25 -19.62 -0.03
C ASP A 57 0.37 -19.11 1.27
N VAL A 58 -0.22 -18.08 1.87
CA VAL A 58 0.18 -17.59 3.20
C VAL A 58 -0.09 -18.64 4.27
N ARG A 59 -1.26 -19.30 4.27
CA ARG A 59 -1.56 -20.40 5.20
C ARG A 59 -0.61 -21.59 5.02
N ALA A 60 -0.24 -21.89 3.78
CA ALA A 60 0.74 -22.91 3.44
C ALA A 60 2.20 -22.47 3.69
N ARG A 61 2.44 -21.25 4.20
CA ARG A 61 3.77 -20.66 4.45
C ARG A 61 4.69 -20.64 3.24
N LYS A 62 4.13 -20.59 2.03
CA LYS A 62 4.92 -20.48 0.79
C LYS A 62 5.59 -19.12 0.64
N SER A 63 5.03 -18.09 1.30
CA SER A 63 5.59 -16.75 1.33
C SER A 63 6.23 -16.46 2.70
N SER A 64 7.53 -16.19 2.74
CA SER A 64 8.18 -15.66 3.94
C SER A 64 8.02 -14.13 4.00
N PRO A 65 7.59 -13.54 5.13
CA PRO A 65 7.52 -12.09 5.29
C PRO A 65 8.85 -11.40 4.99
N LYS A 66 9.98 -12.01 5.37
CA LYS A 66 11.31 -11.47 5.10
C LYS A 66 11.64 -11.47 3.60
N GLN A 67 11.24 -12.53 2.89
CA GLN A 67 11.45 -12.61 1.44
C GLN A 67 10.59 -11.58 0.71
N MET A 68 9.30 -11.44 1.09
CA MET A 68 8.42 -10.43 0.51
C MET A 68 8.96 -9.00 0.68
N LEU A 69 9.47 -8.65 1.86
CA LEU A 69 10.07 -7.34 2.10
C LEU A 69 11.31 -7.12 1.22
N HIS A 70 12.17 -8.13 1.11
CA HIS A 70 13.35 -8.06 0.26
C HIS A 70 13.01 -7.96 -1.24
N GLU A 71 11.99 -8.69 -1.70
CA GLU A 71 11.48 -8.59 -3.07
C GLU A 71 10.91 -7.21 -3.38
N LEU A 72 10.22 -6.58 -2.41
CA LEU A 72 9.73 -5.21 -2.53
C LEU A 72 10.87 -4.20 -2.63
N ASP A 73 11.92 -4.34 -1.81
CA ASP A 73 13.10 -3.48 -1.86
C ASP A 73 13.81 -3.58 -3.22
N ILE A 74 13.98 -4.80 -3.74
CA ILE A 74 14.56 -5.02 -5.07
C ILE A 74 13.66 -4.43 -6.16
N SER A 75 12.35 -4.67 -6.10
CA SER A 75 11.38 -4.19 -7.09
C SER A 75 11.35 -2.66 -7.14
N LEU A 76 11.32 -2.00 -5.97
CA LEU A 76 11.37 -0.55 -5.86
C LEU A 76 12.69 0.01 -6.43
N ALA A 77 13.83 -0.60 -6.05
CA ALA A 77 15.13 -0.19 -6.57
C ALA A 77 15.23 -0.36 -8.09
N LYS A 78 14.63 -1.43 -8.65
CA LYS A 78 14.56 -1.67 -10.09
C LYS A 78 13.74 -0.59 -10.79
N SER A 79 12.53 -0.30 -10.30
CA SER A 79 11.64 0.71 -10.88
C SER A 79 12.27 2.11 -10.85
N ILE A 80 12.97 2.48 -9.77
CA ILE A 80 13.69 3.75 -9.69
C ILE A 80 14.81 3.81 -10.74
N LYS A 81 15.60 2.73 -10.90
CA LYS A 81 16.67 2.69 -11.91
C LYS A 81 16.12 2.83 -13.32
N GLU A 82 15.07 2.09 -13.66
CA GLU A 82 14.43 2.15 -14.98
C GLU A 82 13.88 3.56 -15.26
N GLY A 83 13.16 4.17 -14.31
CA GLY A 83 12.67 5.54 -14.48
C GLY A 83 13.77 6.60 -14.61
N LEU A 84 14.93 6.39 -13.97
CA LEU A 84 16.09 7.27 -14.13
C LEU A 84 16.78 7.08 -15.50
N TYR A 85 16.88 5.86 -16.01
CA TYR A 85 17.39 5.61 -17.36
C TYR A 85 16.52 6.27 -18.43
N ASP A 86 15.20 6.15 -18.32
CA ASP A 86 14.26 6.80 -19.25
C ASP A 86 14.39 8.33 -19.23
N LEU A 87 14.59 8.92 -18.05
CA LEU A 87 14.74 10.38 -17.89
C LEU A 87 16.05 10.90 -18.50
N ILE A 88 17.16 10.18 -18.30
CA ILE A 88 18.47 10.56 -18.83
C ILE A 88 18.48 10.42 -20.36
N HIS A 89 17.94 9.32 -20.90
CA HIS A 89 17.85 9.12 -22.35
C HIS A 89 16.88 10.10 -23.02
N HIS A 90 15.84 10.57 -22.33
CA HIS A 90 15.01 11.66 -22.86
C HIS A 90 15.74 13.01 -22.90
N GLN A 91 16.68 13.28 -21.99
CA GLN A 91 17.46 14.54 -22.00
C GLN A 91 18.50 14.60 -23.14
N GLU A 92 19.06 13.46 -23.54
CA GLU A 92 20.08 13.39 -24.61
C GLU A 92 19.50 13.53 -26.03
N MET A 93 18.20 13.32 -26.22
CA MET A 93 17.51 13.52 -27.51
C MET A 93 17.20 14.99 -27.83
N PHE A 94 17.34 15.93 -26.88
CA PHE A 94 17.12 17.36 -27.10
C PHE A 94 18.43 18.16 -27.32
N HIS A 95 19.57 17.50 -27.51
CA HIS A 95 20.88 18.16 -27.65
C HIS A 95 21.58 17.96 -29.00
N LEU A 96 20.92 17.39 -30.01
CA LEU A 96 21.52 17.09 -31.32
C LEU A 96 20.94 17.88 -32.51
N ASP A 97 20.29 19.02 -32.29
CA ASP A 97 19.77 19.90 -33.36
C ASP A 97 20.30 21.34 -33.26
N GLY A 98 21.60 21.53 -33.06
CA GLY A 98 22.14 22.89 -33.12
C GLY A 98 23.65 22.96 -32.95
N PHE A 99 24.38 22.78 -34.05
CA PHE A 99 25.54 23.59 -34.46
C PHE A 99 26.03 23.03 -35.81
N ASP A 100 25.64 23.71 -36.90
CA ASP A 100 26.33 23.74 -38.19
C ASP A 100 26.88 25.17 -38.36
#